data_AF-A0A0Q5E100-F1
#
_entry.id   AF-A0A0Q5E100-F1
#
_cell.length_a   1.000
_cell.length_b   1.000
_cell.length_c   1.000
_cell.angle_alpha   90.00
_cell.angle_beta   90.00
_cell.angle_gamma   90.00
#
_symmetry.space_group_name_H-M   'P 1'
#
loop_
_entity.id
_entity.type
_entity.pdbx_description
1 polymer ?
#
loop_
_entity_poly.entity_id
_entity_poly.type
_entity_poly.pdbx_seq_one_letter_code
_entity_poly.pdbx_strand_id
1 'polypeptide(L)'
;MDLTGGVGGICNLLKSYHEDLKFYFKAPISKFPVIVLIDNDSGAHSIYEAVAGITKKKKPQGVADFIYVTGNVYIVPTPFGPGKSFTAIEDFFDAKTLATELNSKKFNRKNKKEDSEDFYSKAAFARDVVAKGASTIDFGNFKVILDRIEKVLDDYAVRRKTMT
;
A
#
# COMPACT_ATOMS: atom_id res chain seq x y z
N MET A 1 10.02 -3.97 15.83
CA MET A 1 9.98 -3.15 14.59
C MET A 1 9.12 -1.95 14.86
N ASP A 2 9.65 -0.75 14.59
CA ASP A 2 8.84 0.47 14.60
C ASP A 2 8.19 0.62 13.22
N LEU A 3 6.87 0.42 13.16
CA LEU A 3 6.08 0.56 11.94
C LEU A 3 5.53 1.98 11.76
N THR A 4 5.90 2.91 12.65
CA THR A 4 5.46 4.31 12.54
C THR A 4 6.17 5.02 11.37
N GLY A 5 5.55 6.08 10.83
CA GLY A 5 6.19 6.95 9.84
C GLY A 5 6.01 6.60 8.36
N GLY A 6 4.95 5.88 7.98
CA GLY A 6 4.58 5.64 6.58
C GLY A 6 5.68 4.95 5.79
N VAL A 7 6.28 5.64 4.82
CA VAL A 7 7.35 5.14 3.95
C VAL A 7 8.56 4.60 4.72
N GLY A 8 9.00 5.32 5.76
CA GLY A 8 10.16 4.90 6.56
C GLY A 8 9.92 3.59 7.29
N GLY A 9 8.74 3.44 7.90
CA GLY A 9 8.30 2.22 8.56
C GLY A 9 8.21 1.03 7.60
N ILE A 10 7.72 1.24 6.37
CA ILE A 10 7.65 0.20 5.34
C ILE A 10 9.06 -0.25 4.92
N CYS A 11 9.99 0.68 4.68
CA CYS A 11 11.37 0.33 4.36
C CYS A 11 12.04 -0.50 5.46
N ASN A 12 11.81 -0.14 6.73
CA ASN A 12 12.34 -0.89 7.87
C ASN A 12 11.71 -2.28 7.97
N LEU A 13 10.38 -2.38 7.82
CA LEU A 13 9.68 -3.66 7.75
C LEU A 13 10.29 -4.58 6.69
N LEU A 14 10.46 -4.11 5.46
CA LEU A 14 10.99 -4.93 4.36
C LEU A 14 12.41 -5.45 4.64
N LYS A 15 13.29 -4.58 5.16
CA LYS A 15 14.68 -4.95 5.46
C LYS A 15 14.75 -5.94 6.61
N SER A 16 14.11 -5.63 7.74
CA SER A 16 14.13 -6.50 8.91
C SER A 16 13.43 -7.83 8.63
N TYR A 17 12.32 -7.84 7.89
CA TYR A 17 11.64 -9.10 7.53
C TYR A 17 12.53 -9.98 6.63
N HIS A 18 13.25 -9.37 5.68
CA HIS A 18 14.21 -10.10 4.84
C HIS A 18 15.36 -10.71 5.67
N GLU A 19 15.94 -9.94 6.59
CA GLU A 19 16.99 -10.40 7.48
C GLU A 19 16.50 -11.52 8.40
N ASP A 20 15.32 -11.34 9.00
CA ASP A 20 14.73 -12.33 9.91
C ASP A 20 14.43 -13.64 9.20
N LEU A 21 13.86 -13.60 7.99
CA LEU A 21 13.65 -14.80 7.17
C LEU A 21 14.96 -15.52 6.84
N LYS A 22 16.05 -14.77 6.63
CA LYS A 22 17.33 -15.33 6.22
C LYS A 22 18.10 -15.96 7.37
N PHE A 23 18.05 -15.35 8.55
CA PHE A 23 18.96 -15.68 9.66
C PHE A 23 18.28 -16.26 10.89
N TYR A 24 17.01 -15.94 11.14
CA TYR A 24 16.37 -16.23 12.43
C TYR A 24 15.16 -17.16 12.32
N PHE A 25 14.32 -17.00 11.30
CA PHE A 25 13.11 -17.82 11.17
C PHE A 25 13.41 -19.22 10.65
N LYS A 26 13.14 -20.21 11.51
CA LYS A 26 13.16 -21.66 11.18
C LYS A 26 11.75 -22.25 11.06
N ALA A 27 10.73 -21.40 11.07
CA ALA A 27 9.34 -21.81 11.00
C ALA A 27 9.01 -22.38 9.60
N PRO A 28 7.99 -23.26 9.50
CA PRO A 28 7.51 -23.72 8.20
C PRO A 28 7.07 -22.56 7.31
N ILE A 29 7.15 -22.78 6.00
CA ILE A 29 6.74 -21.80 5.00
C ILE A 29 5.28 -21.39 5.25
N SER A 30 5.04 -20.07 5.30
CA SER A 30 3.70 -19.52 5.52
C SER A 30 2.71 -20.03 4.48
N LYS A 31 1.47 -20.29 4.89
CA LYS A 31 0.39 -20.64 3.96
C LYS A 31 -0.08 -19.44 3.12
N PHE A 32 0.22 -18.22 3.55
CA PHE A 32 -0.29 -16.99 2.95
C PHE A 32 0.82 -15.95 2.69
N PRO A 33 0.65 -15.09 1.67
CA PRO A 33 1.58 -14.01 1.42
C PRO A 33 1.39 -12.88 2.44
N VAL A 34 2.47 -12.14 2.69
CA VAL A 34 2.44 -10.81 3.30
C VAL A 34 2.36 -9.81 2.16
N ILE A 35 1.29 -9.01 2.14
CA ILE A 35 1.05 -8.02 1.08
C ILE A 35 1.15 -6.63 1.70
N VAL A 36 2.06 -5.82 1.17
CA VAL A 36 2.21 -4.43 1.55
C VAL A 36 1.68 -3.56 0.41
N LEU A 37 0.48 -3.02 0.60
CA LEU A 37 -0.14 -2.07 -0.32
C LEU A 37 0.46 -0.67 -0.09
N ILE A 38 0.90 -0.01 -1.16
CA ILE A 38 1.55 1.30 -1.09
C ILE A 38 0.91 2.28 -2.08
N ASP A 39 0.94 3.57 -1.72
CA ASP A 39 0.72 4.64 -2.68
C ASP A 39 1.80 4.59 -3.78
N ASN A 40 1.44 4.96 -5.00
CA ASN A 40 2.35 5.04 -6.13
C ASN A 40 2.64 6.50 -6.47
N ASP A 41 3.14 7.21 -5.46
CA ASP A 41 3.54 8.60 -5.53
C ASP A 41 5.06 8.75 -5.35
N SER A 42 5.54 9.98 -5.17
CA SER A 42 6.97 10.25 -4.95
C SER A 42 7.56 9.52 -3.73
N GLY A 43 6.74 9.22 -2.71
CA GLY A 43 7.16 8.49 -1.51
C GLY A 43 7.48 7.02 -1.78
N ALA A 44 6.92 6.43 -2.84
CA ALA A 44 7.20 5.04 -3.23
C ALA A 44 8.66 4.82 -3.66
N HIS A 45 9.39 5.88 -4.02
CA HIS A 45 10.75 5.79 -4.55
C HIS A 45 11.71 5.04 -3.62
N SER A 46 11.75 5.41 -2.34
CA SER A 46 12.63 4.76 -1.36
C SER A 46 12.21 3.33 -1.05
N ILE A 47 10.92 3.01 -1.19
CA ILE A 47 10.42 1.62 -1.07
C ILE A 47 10.95 0.79 -2.24
N TYR A 48 10.89 1.31 -3.46
CA TYR A 48 11.44 0.64 -4.63
C TYR A 48 12.97 0.48 -4.55
N GLU A 49 13.67 1.43 -3.94
CA GLU A 49 15.11 1.29 -3.64
C GLU A 49 15.40 0.19 -2.63
N ALA A 50 14.62 0.11 -1.54
CA ALA A 50 14.75 -0.97 -0.58
C ALA A 50 14.50 -2.34 -1.25
N VAL A 51 13.48 -2.44 -2.10
CA VAL A 51 13.20 -3.67 -2.87
C VAL A 51 14.36 -4.03 -3.80
N ALA A 52 14.94 -3.06 -4.52
CA ALA A 52 16.12 -3.30 -5.36
C ALA A 52 17.31 -3.82 -4.54
N GLY A 53 17.54 -3.22 -3.37
CA GLY A 53 18.59 -3.62 -2.44
C GLY A 53 18.43 -5.04 -1.88
N ILE A 54 17.20 -5.45 -1.60
CA ILE A 54 16.86 -6.81 -1.12
C ILE A 54 16.98 -7.83 -2.25
N THR A 55 16.32 -7.56 -3.38
CA THR A 55 16.23 -8.51 -4.50
C THR A 55 17.50 -8.61 -5.34
N LYS A 56 18.41 -7.63 -5.22
CA LYS A 56 19.57 -7.43 -6.11
C LYS A 56 19.18 -7.32 -7.58
N LYS A 57 17.97 -6.84 -7.87
CA LYS A 57 17.42 -6.61 -9.22
C LYS A 57 17.29 -5.12 -9.51
N LYS A 58 16.98 -4.79 -10.78
CA LYS A 58 16.68 -3.42 -11.20
C LYS A 58 15.56 -2.84 -10.34
N LYS A 59 15.71 -1.56 -9.96
CA LYS A 59 14.70 -0.80 -9.22
C LYS A 59 13.33 -0.88 -9.92
N PRO A 60 12.26 -1.30 -9.23
CA PRO A 60 10.92 -1.25 -9.75
C PRO A 60 10.50 0.16 -10.15
N GLN A 61 9.64 0.27 -11.16
CA GLN A 61 9.12 1.54 -11.66
C GLN A 61 7.65 1.78 -11.28
N GLY A 62 7.08 0.95 -10.40
CA GLY A 62 5.67 1.04 -9.99
C GLY A 62 4.64 0.67 -11.07
N VAL A 63 5.08 0.20 -12.24
CA VAL A 63 4.20 -0.17 -13.36
C VAL A 63 3.58 -1.57 -13.22
N ALA A 64 4.26 -2.46 -12.52
CA ALA A 64 3.79 -3.84 -12.33
C ALA A 64 2.60 -3.88 -11.37
N ASP A 65 1.73 -4.87 -11.56
CA ASP A 65 0.59 -5.10 -10.67
C ASP A 65 1.04 -5.44 -9.24
N PHE A 66 2.13 -6.18 -9.11
CA PHE A 66 2.79 -6.48 -7.85
C PHE A 66 4.29 -6.70 -8.06
N ILE A 67 5.03 -6.67 -6.96
CA ILE A 67 6.47 -6.92 -6.92
C ILE A 67 6.74 -7.97 -5.84
N TYR A 68 7.25 -9.13 -6.25
CA TYR A 68 7.78 -10.12 -5.32
C TYR A 68 9.09 -9.61 -4.69
N VAL A 69 9.18 -9.60 -3.36
CA VAL A 69 10.35 -9.09 -2.64
C VAL A 69 11.23 -10.24 -2.14
N THR A 70 10.70 -11.06 -1.24
CA THR A 70 11.46 -12.15 -0.59
C THR A 70 10.51 -13.08 0.14
N GLY A 71 10.84 -14.37 0.29
CA GLY A 71 10.02 -15.33 1.04
C GLY A 71 8.56 -15.31 0.59
N ASN A 72 7.66 -14.85 1.46
CA ASN A 72 6.24 -14.66 1.19
C ASN A 72 5.81 -13.17 1.09
N VAL A 73 6.74 -12.22 0.99
CA VAL A 73 6.47 -10.77 1.00
C VAL A 73 6.35 -10.21 -0.41
N TYR A 74 5.30 -9.41 -0.61
CA TYR A 74 4.98 -8.70 -1.83
C TYR A 74 4.68 -7.23 -1.57
N ILE A 75 4.96 -6.41 -2.58
CA ILE A 75 4.53 -5.01 -2.65
C ILE A 75 3.48 -4.89 -3.75
N VAL A 76 2.37 -4.21 -3.45
CA VAL A 76 1.34 -3.87 -4.42
C VAL A 76 1.24 -2.34 -4.45
N PRO A 77 1.71 -1.66 -5.51
CA PRO A 77 1.46 -0.24 -5.65
C PRO A 77 0.03 0.02 -6.13
N THR A 78 -0.55 1.17 -5.80
CA THR A 78 -1.74 1.65 -6.52
C THR A 78 -1.43 1.77 -8.04
N PRO A 79 -2.37 1.46 -8.94
CA PRO A 79 -2.14 1.62 -10.37
C PRO A 79 -1.96 3.10 -10.71
N PHE A 80 -0.99 3.39 -11.58
CA PHE A 80 -0.85 4.74 -12.10
C PHE A 80 -2.13 5.22 -12.77
N GLY A 81 -2.40 6.51 -12.63
CA GLY A 81 -3.48 7.16 -13.35
C GLY A 81 -3.14 7.43 -14.82
N PRO A 82 -4.03 8.11 -15.54
CA PRO A 82 -3.84 8.48 -16.94
C PRO A 82 -2.49 9.16 -17.18
N GLY A 83 -1.79 8.78 -18.25
CA GLY A 83 -0.48 9.36 -18.58
C GLY A 83 0.64 9.00 -17.61
N LYS A 84 0.50 7.90 -16.84
CA LYS A 84 1.43 7.49 -15.77
C LYS A 84 1.50 8.49 -14.61
N SER A 85 0.40 9.17 -14.30
CA SER A 85 0.33 10.06 -13.16
C SER A 85 0.42 9.26 -11.85
N PHE A 86 1.10 9.85 -10.87
CA PHE A 86 1.12 9.33 -9.50
C PHE A 86 -0.28 9.23 -8.91
N THR A 87 -0.46 8.25 -8.03
CA THR A 87 -1.74 7.95 -7.39
C THR A 87 -1.53 7.58 -5.93
N ALA A 88 -2.46 7.99 -5.09
CA ALA A 88 -2.60 7.54 -3.71
C ALA A 88 -3.90 6.73 -3.55
N ILE A 89 -4.04 6.01 -2.45
CA ILE A 89 -5.24 5.22 -2.17
C ILE A 89 -6.52 6.06 -2.18
N GLU A 90 -6.43 7.35 -1.83
CA GLU A 90 -7.60 8.22 -1.82
C GLU A 90 -8.11 8.58 -3.22
N ASP A 91 -7.32 8.39 -4.28
CA ASP A 91 -7.73 8.63 -5.67
C ASP A 91 -8.76 7.62 -6.18
N PHE A 92 -9.00 6.55 -5.41
CA PHE A 92 -9.96 5.51 -5.74
C PHE A 92 -11.34 5.74 -5.10
N PHE A 93 -11.52 6.81 -4.32
CA PHE A 93 -12.85 7.26 -3.90
C PHE A 93 -13.49 8.14 -4.97
N ASP A 94 -14.82 8.11 -5.05
CA ASP A 94 -15.55 9.02 -5.93
C ASP A 94 -15.47 10.49 -5.44
N ALA A 95 -15.74 11.42 -6.35
CA ALA A 95 -15.65 12.86 -6.06
C ALA A 95 -16.62 13.27 -4.93
N LYS A 96 -17.77 12.60 -4.82
CA LYS A 96 -18.77 12.86 -3.79
C LYS A 96 -18.25 12.52 -2.41
N THR A 97 -17.64 11.35 -2.25
CA THR A 97 -17.05 10.89 -0.99
C THR A 97 -15.91 11.82 -0.58
N LEU A 98 -15.03 12.17 -1.52
CA LEU A 98 -13.91 13.09 -1.28
C LEU A 98 -14.36 14.52 -0.92
N ALA A 99 -15.53 14.95 -1.39
CA ALA A 99 -16.11 16.25 -1.10
C ALA A 99 -16.88 16.30 0.23
N THR A 100 -16.99 15.19 0.96
CA THR A 100 -17.71 15.15 2.25
C THR A 100 -17.06 16.13 3.23
N GLU A 101 -17.85 17.05 3.78
CA GLU A 101 -17.38 17.97 4.81
C GLU A 101 -17.65 17.42 6.21
N LEU A 102 -16.74 17.69 7.15
CA LEU A 102 -16.89 17.35 8.56
C LEU A 102 -16.82 18.63 9.38
N ASN A 103 -17.91 19.01 10.06
CA ASN A 103 -17.98 20.27 10.82
C ASN A 103 -17.57 21.48 9.97
N SER A 104 -18.08 21.56 8.73
CA SER A 104 -17.73 22.58 7.72
C SER A 104 -16.28 22.59 7.26
N LYS A 105 -15.48 21.58 7.64
CA LYS A 105 -14.10 21.40 7.19
C LYS A 105 -14.06 20.51 5.95
N LYS A 106 -13.15 20.80 5.04
CA LYS A 106 -12.91 20.04 3.81
C LYS A 106 -11.81 19.00 3.98
N PHE A 107 -11.87 17.93 3.20
CA PHE A 107 -10.82 16.91 3.26
C PHE A 107 -9.47 17.46 2.75
N ASN A 108 -8.40 17.32 3.54
CA ASN A 108 -7.04 17.62 3.11
C ASN A 108 -6.24 16.34 2.83
N ARG A 109 -5.85 16.19 1.57
CA ARG A 109 -5.04 15.06 1.07
C ARG A 109 -3.54 15.18 1.37
N LYS A 110 -3.03 16.35 1.80
CA LYS A 110 -1.59 16.58 1.96
C LYS A 110 -1.08 16.15 3.35
N ASN A 111 0.15 15.63 3.39
CA ASN A 111 0.81 15.08 4.59
C ASN A 111 1.35 16.12 5.59
N LYS A 112 1.10 17.42 5.39
CA LYS A 112 1.50 18.46 6.35
C LYS A 112 0.26 18.88 7.13
N LYS A 113 0.28 18.61 8.46
CA LYS A 113 -0.42 19.29 9.57
C LYS A 113 -1.51 20.27 9.13
N GLU A 114 -2.75 20.25 9.59
CA GLU A 114 -3.38 19.79 10.83
C GLU A 114 -4.90 19.77 10.53
N ASP A 115 -5.72 19.24 11.43
CA ASP A 115 -7.11 19.68 11.48
C ASP A 115 -7.07 21.21 11.70
N SER A 116 -7.28 21.99 10.65
CA SER A 116 -7.34 23.45 10.72
C SER A 116 -8.79 23.90 10.87
N GLU A 117 -9.06 25.21 10.86
CA GLU A 117 -10.44 25.70 10.78
C GLU A 117 -11.13 25.25 9.47
N ASP A 118 -10.37 25.12 8.38
CA ASP A 118 -10.91 24.84 7.05
C ASP A 118 -10.79 23.38 6.62
N PHE A 119 -9.90 22.59 7.24
CA PHE A 119 -9.54 21.27 6.74
C PHE A 119 -9.50 20.18 7.82
N TYR A 120 -9.84 18.94 7.44
CA TYR A 120 -9.66 17.75 8.26
C TYR A 120 -8.69 16.73 7.66
N SER A 121 -8.07 15.94 8.54
CA SER A 121 -7.00 14.99 8.21
C SER A 121 -7.44 13.71 7.51
N LYS A 122 -6.49 13.00 6.89
CA LYS A 122 -6.68 11.63 6.35
C LYS A 122 -7.22 10.63 7.39
N ALA A 123 -6.76 10.75 8.65
CA ALA A 123 -7.24 9.89 9.74
C ALA A 123 -8.73 10.15 10.04
N ALA A 124 -9.16 11.41 10.05
CA ALA A 124 -10.55 11.78 10.18
C ALA A 124 -11.38 11.33 8.95
N PHE A 125 -10.84 11.46 7.73
CA PHE A 125 -11.49 10.94 6.52
C PHE A 125 -11.78 9.43 6.64
N ALA A 126 -10.77 8.64 6.99
CA ALA A 126 -10.91 7.19 7.11
C ALA A 126 -11.93 6.79 8.19
N ARG A 127 -11.87 7.43 9.37
CA ARG A 127 -12.73 7.08 10.50
C ARG A 127 -14.15 7.62 10.37
N ASP A 128 -14.29 8.89 10.00
CA ASP A 128 -15.56 9.62 10.13
C ASP A 128 -16.33 9.71 8.81
N VAL A 129 -15.67 9.55 7.66
CA VAL A 129 -16.34 9.46 6.35
C VAL A 129 -16.39 8.01 5.89
N VAL A 130 -15.23 7.37 5.71
CA VAL A 130 -15.17 6.05 5.06
C VAL A 130 -15.80 4.97 5.95
N ALA A 131 -15.35 4.82 7.20
CA ALA A 131 -15.86 3.76 8.06
C ALA A 131 -17.35 3.92 8.40
N LYS A 132 -17.82 5.15 8.63
CA LYS A 132 -19.23 5.44 8.91
C LYS A 132 -20.12 5.35 7.66
N GLY A 133 -19.57 5.67 6.48
CA GLY A 133 -20.26 5.62 5.19
C GLY A 133 -20.05 4.31 4.42
N ALA A 134 -19.44 3.29 5.01
CA ALA A 134 -18.99 2.10 4.29
C ALA A 134 -20.12 1.35 3.54
N SER A 135 -21.37 1.46 4.02
CA SER A 135 -22.53 0.84 3.36
C SER A 135 -23.10 1.64 2.18
N THR A 136 -22.70 2.90 2.01
CA THR A 136 -23.25 3.82 0.99
C THR A 136 -22.21 4.34 0.01
N ILE A 137 -20.92 4.27 0.36
CA ILE A 137 -19.81 4.63 -0.52
C ILE A 137 -19.67 3.59 -1.63
N ASP A 138 -19.50 4.06 -2.85
CA ASP A 138 -19.12 3.20 -3.97
C ASP A 138 -17.60 2.94 -3.93
N PHE A 139 -17.25 1.67 -3.74
CA PHE A 139 -15.86 1.19 -3.76
C PHE A 139 -15.48 0.54 -5.11
N GLY A 140 -16.30 0.67 -6.15
CA GLY A 140 -16.08 0.03 -7.46
C GLY A 140 -14.71 0.35 -8.05
N ASN A 141 -14.22 1.58 -7.87
CA ASN A 141 -12.89 2.00 -8.31
C ASN A 141 -11.75 1.24 -7.59
N PHE A 142 -11.95 0.70 -6.40
CA PHE A 142 -10.94 -0.12 -5.68
C PHE A 142 -10.77 -1.51 -6.29
N LYS A 143 -11.68 -1.96 -7.16
CA LYS A 143 -11.59 -3.27 -7.81
C LYS A 143 -10.22 -3.51 -8.44
N VAL A 144 -9.65 -2.52 -9.11
CA VAL A 144 -8.33 -2.66 -9.76
C VAL A 144 -7.20 -2.95 -8.75
N ILE A 145 -7.31 -2.49 -7.51
CA ILE A 145 -6.34 -2.80 -6.44
C ILE A 145 -6.59 -4.22 -5.92
N LEU A 146 -7.86 -4.60 -5.74
CA LEU A 146 -8.23 -5.94 -5.30
C LEU A 146 -7.80 -7.01 -6.33
N ASP A 147 -7.97 -6.74 -7.63
CA ASP A 147 -7.51 -7.61 -8.71
C ASP A 147 -5.97 -7.80 -8.68
N ARG A 148 -5.22 -6.79 -8.23
CA ARG A 148 -3.76 -6.92 -8.01
C ARG A 148 -3.44 -7.81 -6.82
N ILE A 149 -4.23 -7.75 -5.76
CA ILE A 149 -4.10 -8.61 -4.59
C ILE A 149 -4.40 -10.07 -4.98
N GLU A 150 -5.45 -10.32 -5.76
CA GLU A 150 -5.77 -11.66 -6.28
C GLU A 150 -4.57 -12.24 -7.06
N LYS A 151 -3.95 -11.44 -7.93
CA LYS A 151 -2.74 -11.85 -8.67
C LYS A 151 -1.57 -12.24 -7.74
N VAL A 152 -1.43 -11.58 -6.58
CA VAL A 152 -0.43 -11.98 -5.58
C VAL A 152 -0.79 -13.32 -4.93
N LEU A 153 -2.06 -13.56 -4.63
CA LEU A 153 -2.52 -14.84 -4.08
C LEU A 153 -2.22 -15.99 -5.04
N ASP A 154 -2.49 -15.80 -6.33
CA ASP A 154 -2.22 -16.77 -7.38
C ASP A 154 -0.71 -17.05 -7.54
N ASP A 155 0.11 -16.00 -7.68
CA ASP A 155 1.57 -16.14 -7.81
C ASP A 155 2.18 -16.81 -6.56
N TYR A 156 1.71 -16.45 -5.36
CA TYR A 156 2.19 -17.08 -4.13
C TYR A 156 1.76 -18.55 -4.01
N ALA A 157 0.54 -18.90 -4.43
CA ALA A 157 0.09 -20.28 -4.43
C ALA A 157 0.97 -21.19 -5.30
N VAL A 158 1.46 -20.67 -6.44
CA VAL A 158 2.42 -21.37 -7.30
C VAL A 158 3.79 -21.45 -6.64
N ARG A 159 4.36 -20.31 -6.19
CA ARG A 159 5.69 -20.28 -5.57
C ARG A 159 5.79 -21.16 -4.33
N ARG A 160 4.78 -21.17 -3.48
CA ARG A 160 4.77 -21.96 -2.24
C ARG A 160 4.97 -23.46 -2.51
N LYS A 161 4.42 -23.99 -3.61
CA LYS A 161 4.61 -25.39 -4.02
C LYS A 161 6.03 -25.69 -4.47
N THR A 162 6.80 -24.67 -4.85
CA THR A 162 8.21 -24.80 -5.26
C THR A 162 9.18 -24.53 -4.11
N MET A 163 8.69 -24.02 -2.98
CA MET A 163 9.50 -23.76 -1.78
C MET A 163 9.52 -24.95 -0.82
N THR A 164 8.54 -25.86 -0.93
CA THR A 164 8.52 -27.19 -0.28
C THR A 164 9.46 -28.14 -0.98
#